data_AF-A0A4Q3F8M4-F1
#
_entry.id   AF-A0A4Q3F8M4-F1
#
_cell.length_a   1.000
_cell.length_b   1.000
_cell.length_c   1.000
_cell.angle_alpha   90.00
_cell.angle_beta   90.00
_cell.angle_gamma   90.00
#
_symmetry.space_group_name_H-M   'P 1'
#
loop_
_entity.id
_entity.type
_entity.pdbx_description
1 polymer ?
#
loop_
_entity_poly.entity_id
_entity_poly.type
_entity_poly.pdbx_seq_one_letter_code
_entity_poly.pdbx_strand_id
1 'polypeptide(L)'
;MANQKQHKQLEIYLDYYNQKYPTQNNRIIQGLCAFGIGLAVLGISWALPFPHIGFLGQYNSYFNWASFIIAISIYYYSTLSPLLSYMMIFLALIFTYLISLIEKQFPDHYQMAGLFILVLLLSLLLHYQHNKKISNNNSVKIELGFIWIGPIWILSLMLKKFRIKF
;
A
#
# COMPACT_ATOMS: atom_id res chain seq x y z
N MET A 1 13.84 -15.93 17.36
CA MET A 1 13.99 -14.71 18.20
C MET A 1 13.68 -13.42 17.43
N ALA A 2 14.24 -13.19 16.23
CA ALA A 2 13.91 -12.00 15.42
C ALA A 2 12.41 -11.90 15.03
N ASN A 3 11.83 -13.00 14.55
CA ASN A 3 10.44 -13.06 14.11
C ASN A 3 9.43 -12.75 15.24
N GLN A 4 9.71 -13.21 16.48
CA GLN A 4 8.89 -12.90 17.67
C GLN A 4 8.94 -11.42 18.05
N LYS A 5 10.09 -10.76 17.88
CA LYS A 5 10.24 -9.33 18.15
C LYS A 5 9.49 -8.48 17.11
N GLN A 6 9.55 -8.89 15.84
CA GLN A 6 8.83 -8.23 14.74
C GLN A 6 7.31 -8.39 14.87
N HIS A 7 6.83 -9.58 15.24
CA HIS A 7 5.41 -9.84 15.48
C HIS A 7 4.86 -8.96 16.63
N LYS A 8 5.59 -8.87 17.74
CA LYS A 8 5.25 -7.95 18.85
C LYS A 8 5.22 -6.48 18.42
N GLN A 9 6.16 -6.05 17.57
CA GLN A 9 6.16 -4.68 17.03
C GLN A 9 4.95 -4.44 16.12
N LEU A 10 4.61 -5.39 15.26
CA LEU A 10 3.42 -5.33 14.42
C LEU A 10 2.16 -5.16 15.27
N GLU A 11 1.98 -5.97 16.32
CA GLU A 11 0.83 -5.86 17.23
C GLU A 11 0.71 -4.46 17.85
N ILE A 12 1.83 -3.89 18.32
CA ILE A 12 1.85 -2.51 18.86
C ILE A 12 1.36 -1.50 17.82
N TYR A 13 1.81 -1.59 16.57
CA TYR A 13 1.36 -0.70 15.51
C TYR A 13 -0.14 -0.90 15.19
N LEU A 14 -0.58 -2.16 15.07
CA LEU A 14 -1.97 -2.47 14.79
C LEU A 14 -2.89 -1.96 15.89
N ASP A 15 -2.51 -2.13 17.15
CA ASP A 15 -3.28 -1.68 18.31
C ASP A 15 -3.33 -0.16 18.39
N TYR A 16 -2.22 0.53 18.11
CA TYR A 16 -2.19 1.98 17.99
C TYR A 16 -3.20 2.48 16.94
N TYR A 17 -3.21 1.90 15.73
CA TYR A 17 -4.16 2.29 14.69
C TYR A 17 -5.60 1.89 15.00
N ASN A 18 -5.83 0.78 15.70
CA ASN A 18 -7.16 0.37 16.17
C ASN A 18 -7.73 1.35 17.20
N GLN A 19 -6.89 1.86 18.11
CA GLN A 19 -7.27 2.90 19.08
C GLN A 19 -7.50 4.25 18.40
N LYS A 20 -6.64 4.61 17.42
CA LYS A 20 -6.78 5.86 16.65
C LYS A 20 -8.05 5.88 15.80
N TYR A 21 -8.45 4.74 15.23
CA TYR A 21 -9.66 4.60 14.40
C TYR A 21 -10.65 3.60 15.04
N PRO A 22 -11.38 4.02 16.10
CA PRO A 22 -12.19 3.11 16.89
C PRO A 22 -13.47 2.67 16.15
N THR A 23 -14.07 3.55 15.35
CA THR A 23 -15.34 3.27 14.66
C THR A 23 -15.12 2.57 13.31
N GLN A 24 -16.10 1.76 12.90
CA GLN A 24 -16.06 1.09 11.59
C GLN A 24 -15.97 2.09 10.42
N ASN A 25 -16.68 3.22 10.52
CA ASN A 25 -16.64 4.25 9.48
C ASN A 25 -15.23 4.85 9.31
N ASN A 26 -14.53 5.11 10.43
CA ASN A 26 -13.16 5.63 10.39
C ASN A 26 -12.21 4.63 9.72
N ARG A 27 -12.37 3.33 10.03
CA ARG A 27 -11.58 2.25 9.41
C ARG A 27 -11.84 2.12 7.92
N ILE A 28 -13.10 2.30 7.47
CA ILE A 28 -13.45 2.26 6.04
C ILE A 28 -12.82 3.45 5.29
N ILE A 29 -12.99 4.67 5.80
CA ILE A 29 -12.43 5.88 5.16
C ILE A 29 -10.92 5.76 5.06
N GLN A 30 -10.28 5.38 6.18
CA GLN A 30 -8.84 5.21 6.22
C GLN A 30 -8.36 4.04 5.35
N GLY A 31 -9.20 3.01 5.24
CA GLY A 31 -9.03 1.88 4.34
C GLY A 31 -8.95 2.30 2.88
N LEU A 32 -9.94 3.08 2.43
CA LEU A 32 -10.00 3.63 1.08
C LEU A 32 -8.81 4.55 0.80
N CYS A 33 -8.39 5.38 1.78
CA CYS A 33 -7.22 6.23 1.62
C CYS A 33 -5.95 5.41 1.41
N ALA A 34 -5.68 4.37 2.21
CA ALA A 34 -4.47 3.57 2.03
C ALA A 34 -4.51 2.74 0.74
N PHE A 35 -5.68 2.26 0.32
CA PHE A 35 -5.86 1.60 -0.97
C PHE A 35 -5.55 2.58 -2.13
N GLY A 36 -6.10 3.79 -2.09
CA GLY A 36 -5.86 4.84 -3.09
C GLY A 36 -4.39 5.27 -3.15
N ILE A 37 -3.75 5.47 -2.01
CA ILE A 37 -2.31 5.78 -1.91
C ILE A 37 -1.48 4.63 -2.51
N GLY A 38 -1.74 3.39 -2.12
CA GLY A 38 -1.01 2.22 -2.61
C GLY A 38 -1.14 2.05 -4.13
N LEU A 39 -2.36 2.16 -4.66
CA LEU A 39 -2.62 2.10 -6.09
C LEU A 39 -1.90 3.23 -6.84
N ALA A 40 -1.95 4.46 -6.32
CA ALA A 40 -1.31 5.61 -6.94
C ALA A 40 0.22 5.54 -6.94
N VAL A 41 0.84 5.11 -5.84
CA VAL A 41 2.29 4.91 -5.77
C VAL A 41 2.75 3.88 -6.80
N LEU A 42 2.04 2.75 -6.91
CA LEU A 42 2.36 1.74 -7.92
C LEU A 42 2.09 2.24 -9.34
N GLY A 43 1.00 2.97 -9.57
CA GLY A 43 0.66 3.53 -10.88
C GLY A 43 1.65 4.58 -11.38
N ILE A 44 2.12 5.47 -10.49
CA ILE A 44 3.21 6.42 -10.81
C ILE A 44 4.48 5.64 -11.16
N SER A 45 4.83 4.64 -10.35
CA SER A 45 6.03 3.83 -10.57
C SER A 45 5.96 3.00 -11.86
N TRP A 46 4.77 2.58 -12.25
CA TRP A 46 4.51 1.90 -13.52
C TRP A 46 4.73 2.81 -14.72
N ALA A 47 4.34 4.08 -14.60
CA ALA A 47 4.47 5.07 -15.66
C ALA A 47 5.92 5.56 -15.89
N LEU A 48 6.82 5.35 -14.92
CA LEU A 48 8.20 5.79 -15.03
C LEU A 48 8.97 4.95 -16.06
N PRO A 49 9.80 5.59 -16.92
CA PRO A 49 10.64 4.85 -17.85
C PRO A 49 11.60 3.94 -17.09
N PHE A 50 11.65 2.68 -17.50
CA PHE A 50 12.49 1.67 -16.87
C PHE A 50 13.71 1.37 -17.76
N PRO A 51 14.95 1.43 -17.23
CA PRO A 51 16.14 1.15 -18.02
C PRO A 51 16.17 -0.30 -18.49
N HIS A 52 16.71 -0.54 -19.69
CA HIS A 52 16.90 -1.90 -20.17
C HIS A 52 17.99 -2.61 -19.37
N ILE A 53 17.66 -3.75 -18.78
CA ILE A 53 18.60 -4.58 -18.04
C ILE A 53 19.06 -5.72 -18.95
N GLY A 54 20.29 -5.62 -19.43
CA GLY A 54 20.83 -6.52 -20.47
C GLY A 54 20.81 -8.02 -20.12
N PHE A 55 20.90 -8.40 -18.83
CA PHE A 55 20.86 -9.82 -18.44
C PHE A 55 19.45 -10.42 -18.51
N LEU A 56 18.38 -9.61 -18.51
CA LEU A 56 16.99 -10.09 -18.50
C LEU A 56 16.50 -10.47 -19.90
N GLY A 57 17.13 -9.99 -20.98
CA GLY A 57 16.73 -10.28 -22.36
C GLY A 57 15.23 -10.06 -22.59
N GLN A 58 14.53 -11.12 -23.03
CA GLN A 58 13.08 -11.10 -23.27
C GLN A 58 12.23 -10.82 -22.02
N TYR A 59 12.78 -11.04 -20.81
CA TYR A 59 12.05 -10.81 -19.57
C TYR A 59 12.00 -9.35 -19.16
N ASN A 60 12.77 -8.46 -19.80
CA ASN A 60 12.87 -7.06 -19.41
C ASN A 60 11.52 -6.32 -19.45
N SER A 61 10.55 -6.79 -20.26
CA SER A 61 9.19 -6.23 -20.33
C SER A 61 8.33 -6.54 -19.09
N TYR A 62 8.69 -7.53 -18.28
CA TYR A 62 7.98 -7.88 -17.04
C TYR A 62 8.49 -7.11 -15.82
N PHE A 63 9.59 -6.37 -15.97
CA PHE A 63 10.19 -5.59 -14.88
C PHE A 63 10.00 -4.09 -15.14
N ASN A 64 9.48 -3.41 -14.11
CA ASN A 64 9.44 -1.96 -14.02
C ASN A 64 9.63 -1.56 -12.55
N TRP A 65 9.63 -0.26 -12.25
CA TRP A 65 9.78 0.22 -10.87
C TRP A 65 8.67 -0.28 -9.93
N ALA A 66 7.45 -0.48 -10.42
CA ALA A 66 6.36 -1.05 -9.62
C ALA A 66 6.66 -2.51 -9.21
N SER A 67 7.26 -3.33 -10.08
CA SER A 67 7.68 -4.70 -9.75
C SER A 67 8.66 -4.73 -8.57
N PHE A 68 9.60 -3.78 -8.49
CA PHE A 68 10.53 -3.69 -7.35
C PHE A 68 9.83 -3.27 -6.06
N ILE A 69 8.93 -2.29 -6.12
CA ILE A 69 8.16 -1.85 -4.95
C ILE A 69 7.31 -3.00 -4.42
N ILE A 70 6.66 -3.76 -5.31
CA ILE A 70 5.89 -4.95 -4.95
C ILE A 70 6.81 -6.00 -4.30
N ALA A 71 7.96 -6.31 -4.90
CA ALA A 71 8.91 -7.29 -4.36
C ALA A 71 9.42 -6.90 -2.96
N ILE A 72 9.79 -5.63 -2.76
CA ILE A 72 10.21 -5.09 -1.46
C ILE A 72 9.07 -5.19 -0.44
N SER A 73 7.84 -4.86 -0.85
CA SER A 73 6.66 -4.92 0.02
C SER A 73 6.37 -6.37 0.45
N ILE A 74 6.38 -7.32 -0.50
CA ILE A 74 6.20 -8.75 -0.22
C ILE A 74 7.28 -9.25 0.73
N TYR A 75 8.55 -8.94 0.45
CA TYR A 75 9.67 -9.34 1.31
C TYR A 75 9.49 -8.77 2.73
N TYR A 76 9.24 -7.47 2.86
CA TYR A 76 9.02 -6.84 4.15
C TYR A 76 7.86 -7.51 4.90
N TYR A 77 6.74 -7.80 4.23
CA TYR A 77 5.56 -8.38 4.86
C TYR A 77 5.80 -9.83 5.25
N SER A 78 6.61 -10.57 4.49
CA SER A 78 7.04 -11.93 4.82
C SER A 78 7.83 -11.99 6.13
N THR A 79 8.58 -10.93 6.46
CA THR A 79 9.29 -10.82 7.76
C THR A 79 8.38 -10.50 8.94
N LEU A 80 7.13 -10.09 8.69
CA LEU A 80 6.15 -9.78 9.73
C LEU A 80 5.20 -10.96 9.96
N SER A 81 4.63 -11.49 8.88
CA SER A 81 3.81 -12.71 8.87
C SER A 81 3.72 -13.27 7.46
N PRO A 82 3.95 -14.59 7.25
CA PRO A 82 3.77 -15.22 5.95
C PRO A 82 2.36 -15.00 5.36
N LEU A 83 1.31 -14.95 6.20
CA LEU A 83 -0.05 -14.76 5.70
C LEU A 83 -0.27 -13.34 5.15
N LEU A 84 0.29 -12.32 5.82
CA LEU A 84 0.27 -10.94 5.32
C LEU A 84 1.00 -10.81 3.98
N SER A 85 2.08 -11.56 3.79
CA SER A 85 2.78 -11.63 2.50
C SER A 85 1.88 -12.18 1.38
N TYR A 86 1.15 -13.28 1.62
CA TYR A 86 0.22 -13.82 0.61
C TYR A 86 -0.90 -12.83 0.28
N MET A 87 -1.43 -12.12 1.28
CA MET A 87 -2.41 -11.07 1.04
C MET A 87 -1.85 -9.89 0.24
N MET A 88 -0.58 -9.53 0.48
CA MET A 88 0.09 -8.47 -0.29
C MET A 88 0.30 -8.88 -1.74
N ILE A 89 0.62 -10.15 -2.01
CA ILE A 89 0.67 -10.68 -3.38
C ILE A 89 -0.70 -10.51 -4.05
N PHE A 90 -1.78 -10.92 -3.38
CA PHE A 90 -3.13 -10.78 -3.92
C PHE A 90 -3.50 -9.30 -4.18
N LEU A 91 -3.17 -8.40 -3.25
CA LEU A 91 -3.39 -6.97 -3.42
C LEU A 91 -2.57 -6.39 -4.58
N ALA A 92 -1.32 -6.81 -4.73
CA ALA A 92 -0.46 -6.40 -5.84
C ALA A 92 -1.02 -6.88 -7.20
N LEU A 93 -1.59 -8.09 -7.27
CA LEU A 93 -2.27 -8.58 -8.47
C LEU A 93 -3.48 -7.70 -8.83
N ILE A 94 -4.29 -7.31 -7.83
CA ILE A 94 -5.41 -6.39 -8.05
C ILE A 94 -4.91 -5.03 -8.57
N PHE A 95 -3.90 -4.46 -7.93
CA PHE A 95 -3.36 -3.16 -8.33
C PHE A 95 -2.75 -3.19 -9.73
N THR A 96 -1.89 -4.17 -10.03
CA THR A 96 -1.29 -4.30 -11.36
C THR A 96 -2.34 -4.54 -12.44
N TYR A 97 -3.38 -5.32 -12.16
CA TYR A 97 -4.51 -5.49 -13.08
C TYR A 97 -5.23 -4.16 -13.34
N LEU A 98 -5.59 -3.41 -12.29
CA LEU A 98 -6.24 -2.11 -12.43
C LEU A 98 -5.37 -1.10 -13.20
N ILE A 99 -4.07 -1.04 -12.89
CA ILE A 99 -3.12 -0.17 -13.59
C ILE A 99 -3.05 -0.55 -15.07
N SER A 100 -3.01 -1.84 -15.42
CA SER A 100 -2.97 -2.30 -16.82
C SER A 100 -4.24 -1.97 -17.61
N LEU A 101 -5.40 -1.92 -16.94
CA LEU A 101 -6.65 -1.49 -17.57
C LEU A 101 -6.65 0.02 -17.84
N ILE A 102 -6.13 0.79 -16.89
CA ILE A 102 -6.00 2.25 -16.99
C ILE A 102 -4.97 2.59 -18.08
N GLU A 103 -3.83 1.92 -18.12
CA GLU A 103 -2.76 2.12 -19.11
C GLU A 103 -3.29 2.08 -20.54
N LYS A 104 -4.19 1.13 -20.85
CA LYS A 104 -4.83 1.01 -22.18
C LYS A 104 -5.67 2.22 -22.59
N GLN A 105 -6.08 3.07 -21.64
CA GLN A 105 -6.88 4.27 -21.89
C GLN A 105 -6.03 5.52 -22.15
N PHE A 106 -4.73 5.46 -21.87
CA PHE A 106 -3.83 6.59 -22.02
C PHE A 106 -2.87 6.37 -23.20
N PRO A 107 -2.76 7.34 -24.13
CA PRO A 107 -1.83 7.24 -25.25
C PRO A 107 -0.37 7.43 -24.83
N ASP A 108 -0.13 8.03 -23.66
CA ASP A 108 1.20 8.37 -23.14
C ASP A 108 1.27 8.15 -21.63
N HIS A 109 2.37 7.56 -21.16
CA HIS A 109 2.66 7.28 -19.76
C HIS A 109 2.71 8.54 -18.90
N TYR A 110 3.08 9.71 -19.46
CA TYR A 110 3.07 10.96 -18.69
C TYR A 110 1.66 11.40 -18.28
N GLN A 111 0.66 11.23 -19.16
CA GLN A 111 -0.73 11.54 -18.83
C GLN A 111 -1.27 10.57 -17.77
N MET A 112 -0.92 9.28 -17.89
CA MET A 112 -1.25 8.28 -16.89
C MET A 112 -0.62 8.61 -15.52
N ALA A 113 0.65 9.03 -15.50
CA ALA A 113 1.32 9.47 -14.28
C ALA A 113 0.59 10.65 -13.65
N GLY A 114 0.13 11.62 -14.45
CA GLY A 114 -0.70 12.74 -13.99
C GLY A 114 -1.98 12.31 -13.28
N LEU A 115 -2.69 11.31 -13.82
CA LEU A 115 -3.87 10.74 -13.16
C LEU A 115 -3.52 10.14 -11.79
N PHE A 116 -2.48 9.31 -11.72
CA PHE A 116 -2.11 8.68 -10.45
C PHE A 116 -1.57 9.70 -9.43
N ILE A 117 -0.87 10.75 -9.87
CA ILE A 117 -0.50 11.87 -9.00
C ILE A 117 -1.75 12.54 -8.43
N LEU A 118 -2.79 12.78 -9.25
CA LEU A 118 -4.05 13.33 -8.78
C LEU A 118 -4.74 12.41 -7.77
N VAL A 119 -4.80 11.10 -8.03
CA VAL A 119 -5.35 10.11 -7.09
C VAL A 119 -4.56 10.10 -5.77
N LEU A 120 -3.23 10.21 -5.84
CA LEU A 120 -2.36 10.28 -4.67
C LEU A 120 -2.67 11.53 -3.84
N LEU A 121 -2.74 12.71 -4.47
CA LEU A 121 -3.02 13.98 -3.79
C LEU A 121 -4.40 13.97 -3.15
N LEU A 122 -5.43 13.49 -3.85
CA LEU A 122 -6.78 13.36 -3.30
C LEU A 122 -6.82 12.41 -2.11
N SER A 123 -6.16 11.25 -2.22
CA SER A 123 -6.12 10.25 -1.13
C SER A 123 -5.37 10.78 0.10
N LEU A 124 -4.26 11.50 -0.09
CA LEU A 124 -3.52 12.15 0.99
C LEU A 124 -4.31 13.28 1.63
N LEU A 125 -5.03 14.08 0.83
CA LEU A 125 -5.89 15.15 1.34
C LEU A 125 -7.03 14.61 2.18
N LEU A 126 -7.73 13.58 1.69
CA LEU A 126 -8.79 12.89 2.43
C LEU A 126 -8.26 12.27 3.72
N HIS A 127 -7.09 11.62 3.68
CA HIS A 127 -6.44 11.08 4.86
C HIS A 127 -6.16 12.17 5.90
N TYR A 128 -5.55 13.28 5.47
CA TYR A 128 -5.19 14.39 6.35
C TYR A 128 -6.42 15.05 6.98
N GLN A 129 -7.45 15.35 6.18
CA GLN A 129 -8.69 15.94 6.66
C GLN A 129 -9.40 15.02 7.67
N HIS A 130 -9.43 13.71 7.39
CA HIS A 130 -10.03 12.73 8.28
C HIS A 130 -9.24 12.59 9.59
N ASN A 131 -7.91 12.53 9.52
CA ASN A 131 -7.03 12.47 10.68
C ASN A 131 -7.22 13.68 11.59
N LYS A 132 -7.20 14.89 11.01
CA LYS A 132 -7.37 16.14 11.75
C LYS A 132 -8.69 16.19 12.53
N LYS A 133 -9.74 15.53 12.03
CA LYS A 133 -11.04 15.45 12.71
C LYS A 133 -11.05 14.49 13.90
N ILE A 134 -10.26 13.41 13.84
CA ILE A 134 -10.33 12.30 14.82
C ILE A 134 -9.22 12.39 15.87
N SER A 135 -8.07 12.95 15.51
CA SER A 135 -6.86 12.94 16.31
C SER A 135 -6.29 14.35 16.42
N ASN A 136 -6.02 14.78 17.65
CA ASN A 136 -5.22 15.99 17.90
C ASN A 136 -3.70 15.73 17.72
N ASN A 137 -3.28 14.47 17.62
CA ASN A 137 -1.90 14.11 17.36
C ASN A 137 -1.63 14.11 15.85
N ASN A 138 -0.97 15.17 15.38
CA ASN A 138 -0.57 15.40 13.99
C ASN A 138 0.93 15.11 13.76
N SER A 139 1.47 14.08 14.43
CA SER A 139 2.88 13.73 14.26
C SER A 139 3.16 13.26 12.83
N VAL A 140 3.94 14.05 12.09
CA VAL A 140 4.34 13.77 10.69
C VAL A 140 4.98 12.38 10.56
N LYS A 141 5.75 11.93 11.56
CA LYS A 141 6.37 10.59 11.55
C LYS A 141 5.33 9.47 11.53
N ILE A 142 4.23 9.63 12.26
CA ILE A 142 3.15 8.64 12.34
C ILE A 142 2.35 8.62 11.04
N GLU A 143 2.14 9.79 10.43
CA GLU A 143 1.46 9.92 9.13
C GLU A 143 2.29 9.35 7.98
N LEU A 144 3.60 9.61 7.95
CA LEU A 144 4.51 8.97 6.99
C LEU A 144 4.59 7.44 7.21
N GLY A 145 4.60 7.01 8.47
CA GLY A 145 4.53 5.59 8.82
C GLY A 145 3.24 4.93 8.33
N PHE A 146 2.13 5.67 8.26
CA PHE A 146 0.85 5.15 7.76
C PHE A 146 0.91 4.75 6.28
N ILE A 147 1.75 5.39 5.46
CA ILE A 147 1.91 4.98 4.05
C ILE A 147 2.40 3.53 3.95
N TRP A 148 3.30 3.13 4.86
CA TRP A 148 3.89 1.80 4.89
C TRP A 148 3.06 0.78 5.68
N ILE A 149 2.52 1.20 6.83
CA ILE A 149 1.80 0.33 7.78
C ILE A 149 0.31 0.26 7.47
N GLY A 150 -0.25 1.27 6.81
CA GLY A 150 -1.67 1.38 6.47
C GLY A 150 -2.20 0.19 5.67
N PRO A 151 -1.54 -0.25 4.58
CA PRO A 151 -1.96 -1.44 3.86
C PRO A 151 -1.95 -2.70 4.75
N ILE A 152 -0.90 -2.88 5.56
CA ILE A 152 -0.81 -4.00 6.53
C ILE A 152 -1.98 -3.96 7.51
N TRP A 153 -2.27 -2.78 8.06
CA TRP A 153 -3.34 -2.60 9.03
C TRP A 153 -4.70 -2.98 8.44
N ILE A 154 -4.99 -2.59 7.20
CA ILE A 154 -6.25 -2.97 6.52
C ILE A 154 -6.31 -4.47 6.28
N LEU A 155 -5.23 -5.08 5.77
CA LEU A 155 -5.16 -6.52 5.55
C LEU A 155 -5.38 -7.29 6.87
N SER A 156 -4.78 -6.80 7.96
CA SER A 156 -4.96 -7.36 9.30
C SER A 156 -6.40 -7.27 9.79
N LEU A 157 -7.12 -6.18 9.49
CA LEU A 157 -8.53 -6.01 9.84
C LEU A 157 -9.41 -6.99 9.05
N MET A 158 -9.09 -7.23 7.77
CA MET A 158 -9.78 -8.23 6.96
C MET A 158 -9.59 -9.64 7.54
N LEU A 159 -8.35 -10.03 7.89
CA LEU A 159 -8.07 -11.33 8.51
C LEU A 159 -8.80 -11.50 9.84
N LYS A 160 -8.77 -10.48 10.70
CA LYS A 160 -9.51 -10.47 11.98
C LYS A 160 -11.02 -10.62 11.76
N LYS A 161 -11.59 -9.99 10.72
CA LYS A 161 -13.01 -10.16 10.35
C LYS A 161 -13.35 -11.60 9.97
N PHE A 162 -12.43 -12.31 9.33
CA PHE A 162 -12.56 -13.74 9.00
C PHE A 162 -12.10 -14.69 10.12
N ARG A 163 -11.71 -14.17 11.29
CA ARG A 163 -11.18 -14.94 12.44
C ARG A 163 -9.93 -15.77 12.12
N ILE A 164 -9.15 -15.35 11.13
CA ILE A 164 -7.90 -16.02 10.74
C ILE A 164 -6.75 -15.42 11.57
N LYS A 165 -5.98 -16.27 12.24
CA LYS A 165 -4.77 -15.88 12.99
C LYS A 165 -3.56 -15.83 12.04
N PHE A 166 -2.65 -14.89 12.28
CA PHE A 166 -1.48 -14.64 11.42
C PHE A 166 -0.28 -14.12 12.20
#